data_AF-A0A0R3LBK4-F1
#
_entry.id   AF-A0A0R3LBK4-F1
#
_cell.length_a   1.000
_cell.length_b   1.000
_cell.length_c   1.000
_cell.angle_alpha   90.00
_cell.angle_beta   90.00
_cell.angle_gamma   90.00
#
_symmetry.space_group_name_H-M   'P 1'
#
loop_
_entity.id
_entity.type
_entity.pdbx_description
1 polymer ?
#
loop_
_entity_poly.entity_id
_entity_poly.type
_entity_poly.pdbx_seq_one_letter_code
_entity_poly.pdbx_strand_id
1 'polypeptide(L)' 'MSEKPTPITVHVSNPDAFKGEGSVILLELADAAVARKVARKVAEETGRGVTVRDADMVLIEAIAPAKIQ' A
#
# COMPACT_ATOMS: atom_id res chain seq x y z
N MET A 1 5.72 25.88 14.88
CA MET A 1 5.23 24.52 15.22
C MET A 1 5.47 23.66 13.99
N SER A 2 6.36 22.66 14.07
CA SER A 2 6.44 21.66 12.99
C SER A 2 5.21 20.76 13.13
N GLU A 3 4.24 20.93 12.25
CA GLU A 3 3.21 19.92 12.06
C GLU A 3 3.91 18.62 11.68
N LYS A 4 3.75 17.58 12.51
CA LYS A 4 4.17 16.24 12.10
C LYS A 4 3.31 15.87 10.89
N PRO A 5 3.92 15.47 9.76
CA PRO A 5 3.15 15.09 8.59
C PRO A 5 2.22 13.93 8.94
N THR A 6 0.96 14.05 8.54
CA THR A 6 -0.07 13.04 8.80
C THR A 6 0.33 11.74 8.09
N PRO A 7 0.43 10.61 8.80
CA PRO A 7 0.95 9.37 8.21
C PRO A 7 -0.03 8.79 7.19
N ILE A 8 0.49 8.45 6.00
CA ILE A 8 -0.25 7.74 4.96
C ILE A 8 0.03 6.26 5.12
N THR A 9 -1.02 5.45 5.07
CA THR A 9 -1.00 4.01 5.28
C THR A 9 -1.00 3.27 3.94
N VAL A 10 0.05 2.51 3.65
CA VAL A 10 0.03 1.51 2.56
C VAL A 10 -0.38 0.16 3.12
N HIS A 11 -1.31 -0.53 2.47
CA HIS A 11 -1.82 -1.86 2.84
C HIS A 11 -1.63 -2.83 1.67
N VAL A 12 -0.79 -3.84 1.86
CA VAL A 12 -0.47 -4.86 0.85
C VAL A 12 -1.31 -6.11 1.07
N SER A 13 -2.21 -6.43 0.14
CA SER A 13 -3.07 -7.62 0.18
C SER A 13 -2.30 -8.87 -0.18
N ASN A 14 -2.69 -10.05 0.30
CA ASN A 14 -2.09 -11.31 -0.16
C ASN A 14 -2.33 -11.57 -1.65
N PRO A 15 -1.49 -12.40 -2.30
CA PRO A 15 -1.85 -12.99 -3.58
C PRO A 15 -3.13 -13.83 -3.44
N ASP A 16 -4.00 -13.83 -4.45
CA ASP A 16 -5.28 -14.56 -4.43
C ASP A 16 -5.10 -16.09 -4.22
N ALA A 17 -3.95 -16.63 -4.62
CA ALA A 17 -3.60 -18.04 -4.43
C ALA A 17 -3.26 -18.39 -2.97
N PHE A 18 -3.01 -17.40 -2.11
CA PHE A 18 -2.63 -17.60 -0.73
C PHE A 18 -3.87 -17.64 0.18
N LYS A 19 -4.21 -18.84 0.67
CA LYS A 19 -5.39 -19.10 1.52
C LYS A 19 -5.16 -18.82 3.02
N GLY A 20 -4.01 -18.30 3.42
CA GLY A 20 -3.73 -17.94 4.81
C GLY A 20 -4.19 -16.51 5.14
N GLU A 21 -4.41 -16.22 6.42
CA GLU A 21 -4.48 -14.84 6.90
C GLU A 21 -3.10 -14.19 6.69
N GLY A 22 -3.00 -13.18 5.84
CA GLY A 22 -1.73 -12.53 5.56
C GLY A 22 -1.53 -11.25 6.32
N SER A 23 -0.27 -11.02 6.66
CA SER A 23 0.20 -9.81 7.29
C SER A 23 0.02 -8.60 6.38
N VAL A 24 -0.65 -7.58 6.92
CA VAL A 24 -0.69 -6.22 6.40
C VAL A 24 0.66 -5.57 6.65
N ILE A 25 1.44 -5.30 5.61
CA ILE A 25 2.60 -4.42 5.75
C ILE A 25 2.05 -2.99 5.80
N LEU A 26 2.06 -2.39 7.00
CA LEU A 26 1.75 -0.98 7.20
C LEU A 26 3.03 -0.17 6.96
N LEU A 27 3.00 0.72 5.97
CA LEU A 27 4.04 1.72 5.79
C LEU A 27 3.45 3.08 6.09
N GLU A 28 4.00 3.78 7.08
CA GLU A 28 3.67 5.17 7.39
C GLU A 28 4.56 6.10 6.56
N LEU A 29 3.98 6.84 5.63
CA LEU A 29 4.70 7.75 4.75
C LEU A 29 4.17 9.18 4.89
N ALA A 30 5.07 10.15 4.88
CA ALA A 30 4.74 11.57 5.09
C ALA A 30 4.16 12.27 3.85
N ASP A 31 4.17 11.60 2.68
CA ASP A 31 3.79 12.20 1.38
C ASP A 31 3.02 11.17 0.53
N ALA A 32 1.87 11.59 0.00
CA ALA A 32 1.00 10.78 -0.84
C ALA A 32 1.69 10.37 -2.15
N ALA A 33 2.50 11.24 -2.75
CA ALA A 33 3.25 10.92 -3.95
C ALA A 33 4.27 9.81 -3.69
N VAL A 34 4.96 9.86 -2.55
CA VAL A 34 5.89 8.82 -2.11
C VAL A 34 5.13 7.51 -1.84
N ALA A 35 4.00 7.57 -1.13
CA ALA A 35 3.17 6.39 -0.85
C ALA A 35 2.71 5.68 -2.11
N ARG A 36 2.26 6.42 -3.13
CA ARG A 36 1.88 5.85 -4.43
C ARG A 36 3.06 5.20 -5.15
N LYS A 37 4.24 5.82 -5.12
CA LYS A 37 5.46 5.26 -5.75
C LYS A 37 5.87 3.95 -5.08
N VAL A 38 5.86 3.92 -3.76
CA VAL A 38 6.17 2.72 -2.97
C VAL A 38 5.13 1.62 -3.24
N ALA A 39 3.84 1.96 -3.20
CA ALA A 39 2.76 1.00 -3.44
C ALA A 39 2.86 0.33 -4.83
N ARG A 40 3.18 1.09 -5.88
CA ARG A 40 3.42 0.53 -7.22
C ARG A 40 4.61 -0.42 -7.24
N LYS A 41 5.74 -0.01 -6.66
CA LYS A 41 6.95 -0.83 -6.60
C LYS A 41 6.70 -2.16 -5.89
N VAL A 42 5.94 -2.13 -4.79
CA VAL A 42 5.53 -3.34 -4.07
C VAL A 42 4.63 -4.23 -4.94
N ALA A 43 3.61 -3.66 -5.58
CA ALA A 43 2.72 -4.42 -6.44
C ALA A 43 3.45 -5.10 -7.61
N GLU A 44 4.41 -4.40 -8.22
CA GLU A 44 5.26 -4.92 -9.30
C GLU A 44 6.20 -6.04 -8.84
N GLU A 45 6.90 -5.86 -7.72
CA GLU A 45 7.90 -6.83 -7.25
C GLU A 45 7.28 -8.09 -6.63
N THR A 46 6.08 -7.96 -6.05
CA THR A 46 5.45 -9.06 -5.32
C THR A 46 4.29 -9.70 -6.09
N GLY A 47 3.81 -9.04 -7.15
CA GLY A 47 2.56 -9.40 -7.83
C GLY A 47 1.36 -9.47 -6.88
N ARG A 48 1.34 -8.60 -5.86
CA ARG A 48 0.26 -8.49 -4.88
C ARG A 48 -0.58 -7.25 -5.14
N GLY A 49 -1.85 -7.31 -4.76
CA GLY A 49 -2.69 -6.13 -4.72
C GLY A 49 -2.24 -5.19 -3.59
N VAL A 50 -2.28 -3.88 -3.83
CA VAL A 50 -1.89 -2.88 -2.83
C VAL A 50 -2.95 -1.79 -2.76
N THR A 51 -3.34 -1.40 -1.56
CA THR A 51 -4.25 -0.26 -1.30
C THR A 51 -3.51 0.82 -0.53
N VAL A 52 -3.65 2.07 -0.95
CA VAL A 52 -3.08 3.23 -0.27
C VAL A 52 -4.23 3.98 0.39
N ARG A 53 -4.09 4.29 1.68
CA ARG A 53 -5.08 5.02 2.49
C ARG A 53 -4.43 6.22 3.17
N ASP A 54 -5.18 7.29 3.35
CA ASP A 54 -4.72 8.42 4.17
C ASP A 54 -4.80 8.08 5.68
N ALA A 55 -4.51 9.09 6.50
CA ALA A 55 -4.53 8.97 7.96
C ALA A 55 -5.93 8.69 8.54
N ASP A 56 -6.99 9.07 7.82
CA ASP A 56 -8.38 8.79 8.18
C ASP A 56 -8.87 7.44 7.61
N MET A 57 -7.94 6.63 7.10
CA MET A 57 -8.18 5.33 6.47
C MET A 57 -9.04 5.40 5.20
N VAL A 58 -9.16 6.58 4.60
CA VAL A 58 -9.87 6.77 3.33
C VAL A 58 -9.00 6.25 2.19
N LEU A 59 -9.60 5.45 1.31
CA LEU A 59 -8.90 4.89 0.15
C LEU A 59 -8.46 6.01 -0.80
N ILE A 60 -7.15 6.15 -1.00
CA ILE A 60 -6.54 7.03 -1.98
C ILE A 60 -6.40 6.32 -3.34
N GLU A 61 -5.89 5.09 -3.33
CA GLU A 61 -5.57 4.34 -4.55
C GLU A 61 -5.63 2.83 -4.28
N ALA A 62 -6.10 2.07 -5.26
CA ALA A 62 -6.02 0.61 -5.26
C ALA A 62 -5.28 0.15 -6.53
N ILE A 63 -4.21 -0.61 -6.32
CA ILE A 63 -3.33 -1.14 -7.36
C ILE A 63 -3.62 -2.63 -7.45
N ALA A 64 -4.08 -3.06 -8.62
CA ALA A 64 -4.29 -4.47 -8.91
C ALA A 64 -2.94 -5.22 -8.92
N PRO A 65 -2.92 -6.52 -8.59
CA PRO A 65 -1.73 -7.34 -8.74
C PRO A 65 -1.15 -7.21 -10.16
N ALA A 66 0.14 -6.93 -10.27
CA ALA A 66 0.81 -7.07 -11.55
C ALA A 66 0.72 -8.55 -11.98
N LYS A 67 0.28 -8.81 -13.22
CA LYS A 67 0.36 -10.18 -13.78
C LYS A 67 1.83 -10.56 -13.83
N ILE A 68 2.28 -11.37 -12.88
CA ILE A 68 3.58 -12.03 -12.98
C ILE A 68 3.42 -13.02 -14.15
N GLN A 69 4.09 -12.76 -15.28
CA GLN A 69 4.17 -13.71 -16.40
C GLN A 69 5.01 -14.93 -16.02
#